data_AF-A0A835PA57-F1
#
_entry.id   AF-A0A835PA57-F1
#
_cell.length_a   1.000
_cell.length_b   1.000
_cell.length_c   1.000
_cell.angle_alpha   90.00
_cell.angle_beta   90.00
_cell.angle_gamma   90.00
#
_symmetry.space_group_name_H-M   'P 1'
#
loop_
_entity.id
_entity.type
_entity.pdbx_description
1 polymer ?
#
loop_
_entity_poly.entity_id
_entity_poly.type
_entity_poly.pdbx_seq_one_letter_code
_entity_poly.pdbx_strand_id
1 'polypeptide(L)'
;ITIVECHNEDAQCSFVVDKVMEITSFSSATNCCFGNISILYRRQISGRAFQVSFRDRKIPFNVHGVAFYRKKVIRAVMALLETTLPGCGDNPFRVLSRHYFLLIKWN
;
A
#
# COMPACT_ATOMS: atom_id res chain seq x y z
N ILE A 1 18.86 -6.13 -20.41
CA ILE A 1 17.91 -6.79 -19.47
C ILE A 1 18.72 -7.78 -18.66
N THR A 2 18.73 -7.65 -17.33
CA THR A 2 19.47 -8.55 -16.43
C THR A 2 18.46 -9.46 -15.74
N ILE A 3 18.72 -10.77 -15.76
CA ILE A 3 17.88 -11.77 -15.11
C ILE A 3 18.71 -12.38 -13.99
N VAL A 4 18.16 -12.40 -12.78
CA VAL A 4 18.81 -12.96 -11.59
C VAL A 4 17.85 -13.94 -10.94
N GLU A 5 18.34 -15.15 -10.72
CA GLU A 5 17.62 -16.17 -9.95
C GLU A 5 18.04 -16.08 -8.48
N CYS A 6 17.05 -16.12 -7.59
CA CYS A 6 17.27 -16.07 -6.14
C CYS A 6 16.69 -17.33 -5.50
N HIS A 7 17.39 -17.87 -4.50
CA HIS A 7 16.98 -19.10 -3.81
C HIS A 7 15.69 -18.95 -2.99
N ASN A 8 15.36 -17.74 -2.51
CA ASN A 8 14.16 -17.45 -1.74
C ASN A 8 13.68 -16.00 -1.96
N GLU A 9 12.49 -15.68 -1.43
CA GLU A 9 11.90 -14.34 -1.52
C GLU A 9 12.72 -13.28 -0.76
N ASP A 10 13.35 -13.64 0.37
CA ASP A 10 14.16 -12.72 1.15
C ASP A 10 15.44 -12.28 0.41
N ALA A 11 16.11 -13.21 -0.27
CA ALA A 11 17.28 -12.93 -1.10
C ALA A 11 16.90 -12.07 -2.31
N GLN A 12 15.73 -12.33 -2.91
CA GLN A 12 15.20 -11.47 -3.97
C GLN A 12 14.98 -10.04 -3.46
N CYS A 13 14.35 -9.89 -2.29
CA CYS A 13 14.11 -8.58 -1.70
C CYS A 13 15.42 -7.85 -1.37
N SER A 14 16.39 -8.52 -0.75
CA SER A 14 17.70 -7.92 -0.46
C SER A 14 18.41 -7.49 -1.74
N PHE A 15 18.44 -8.34 -2.78
CA PHE A 15 19.07 -8.01 -4.05
C PHE A 15 18.46 -6.76 -4.70
N VAL A 16 17.12 -6.69 -4.72
CA VAL A 16 16.41 -5.51 -5.26
C VAL A 16 16.72 -4.26 -4.44
N VAL A 17 16.71 -4.35 -3.11
CA VAL A 17 17.05 -3.23 -2.22
C VAL A 17 18.48 -2.74 -2.48
N ASP A 18 19.43 -3.66 -2.56
CA ASP A 18 20.84 -3.33 -2.80
C ASP A 18 21.00 -2.65 -4.17
N LYS A 19 20.29 -3.14 -5.19
CA LYS A 19 20.25 -2.49 -6.52
C LYS A 19 19.61 -1.10 -6.50
N VAL A 20 18.52 -0.92 -5.77
CA VAL A 20 17.90 0.41 -5.60
C VAL A 20 18.89 1.38 -4.96
N MET A 21 19.57 0.96 -3.89
CA MET A 21 20.54 1.79 -3.19
C MET A 21 21.76 2.11 -4.05
N GLU A 22 22.24 1.14 -4.83
CA GLU A 22 23.33 1.32 -5.80
C GLU A 22 22.96 2.38 -6.85
N ILE A 23 21.78 2.25 -7.47
CA ILE A 23 21.28 3.19 -8.48
C ILE A 23 21.16 4.61 -7.90
N THR A 24 20.63 4.75 -6.69
CA THR A 24 20.48 6.07 -6.05
C THR A 24 21.82 6.67 -5.59
N SER A 25 22.78 5.85 -5.18
CA SER A 25 24.10 6.31 -4.71
C SER A 25 25.02 6.78 -5.85
N PHE A 26 24.83 6.25 -7.06
CA PHE A 26 25.67 6.56 -8.23
C PHE A 26 25.33 7.91 -8.90
N SER A 27 24.35 8.65 -8.37
CA SER A 27 23.80 9.85 -9.02
C SER A 27 24.66 11.11 -8.78
N SER A 28 25.84 11.15 -9.41
CA SER A 28 26.53 12.40 -9.79
C SER A 28 26.04 12.94 -11.14
N ALA A 29 25.34 12.10 -11.92
CA ALA A 29 24.67 12.48 -13.14
C ALA A 29 23.15 12.54 -12.91
N THR A 30 22.62 13.77 -12.85
CA THR A 30 21.21 14.16 -13.03
C THR A 30 20.13 13.19 -12.51
N ASN A 31 19.64 13.45 -11.29
CA ASN A 31 18.27 13.18 -10.84
C ASN A 31 17.81 11.71 -10.72
N CYS A 32 18.67 10.74 -10.38
CA CYS A 32 18.18 9.40 -10.04
C CYS A 32 17.68 9.36 -8.59
N CYS A 33 16.41 9.68 -8.39
CA CYS A 33 15.74 9.63 -7.08
C CYS A 33 14.89 8.36 -6.93
N PHE A 34 14.51 8.01 -5.69
CA PHE A 34 13.61 6.88 -5.43
C PHE A 34 12.29 6.94 -6.22
N GLY A 35 11.82 8.15 -6.58
CA GLY A 35 10.60 8.35 -7.36
C GLY A 35 10.68 7.85 -8.82
N ASN A 36 11.88 7.65 -9.35
CA ASN A 36 12.08 7.16 -10.73
C ASN A 36 12.11 5.63 -10.80
N ILE A 37 12.04 4.94 -9.65
CA ILE A 37 12.13 3.49 -9.57
C ILE A 37 10.76 2.92 -9.24
N SER A 38 10.27 2.03 -10.13
CA SER A 38 9.03 1.29 -9.92
C SER A 38 9.28 -0.21 -9.90
N ILE A 39 8.75 -0.90 -8.90
CA ILE A 39 8.85 -2.35 -8.78
C ILE A 39 7.49 -2.96 -9.08
N LEU A 40 7.46 -3.89 -10.02
CA LEU A 40 6.24 -4.56 -10.48
C LEU A 40 6.28 -6.03 -10.05
N TYR A 41 5.19 -6.47 -9.43
CA TYR A 41 4.99 -7.85 -9.00
C TYR A 41 3.56 -8.29 -9.30
N ARG A 42 3.34 -9.61 -9.44
CA ARG A 42 2.04 -10.16 -9.86
C ARG A 42 0.99 -10.15 -8.75
N ARG A 43 1.37 -10.45 -7.50
CA ARG A 43 0.42 -10.62 -6.38
C ARG A 43 0.71 -9.60 -5.27
N GLN A 44 -0.33 -9.13 -4.59
CA GLN A 44 -0.15 -8.24 -3.43
C GLN A 44 0.61 -8.92 -2.29
N ILE A 45 0.47 -10.24 -2.13
CA ILE A 45 1.19 -11.00 -1.08
C ILE A 45 2.71 -10.92 -1.24
N SER A 46 3.23 -11.00 -2.46
CA SER A 46 4.66 -10.88 -2.74
C SER A 46 5.17 -9.45 -2.49
N GLY A 47 4.29 -8.45 -2.61
CA GLY A 47 4.62 -7.06 -2.28
C GLY A 47 4.88 -6.83 -0.79
N ARG A 48 4.38 -7.69 0.11
CA ARG A 48 4.55 -7.51 1.55
C ARG A 48 6.01 -7.70 2.00
N ALA A 49 6.72 -8.67 1.43
CA ALA A 49 8.13 -8.92 1.73
C ALA A 49 8.97 -7.68 1.37
N PHE A 50 8.78 -7.13 0.16
CA PHE A 50 9.41 -5.89 -0.27
C PHE A 50 9.15 -4.71 0.67
N GLN A 51 7.90 -4.53 1.13
CA GLN A 51 7.56 -3.44 2.06
C GLN A 51 8.31 -3.56 3.40
N VAL A 52 8.49 -4.78 3.91
CA VAL A 52 9.28 -5.02 5.13
C VAL A 52 10.74 -4.67 4.87
N SER A 53 11.34 -5.20 3.80
CA SER A 53 12.75 -4.93 3.47
C SER A 53 13.03 -3.44 3.21
N PHE A 54 12.14 -2.73 2.52
CA PHE A 54 12.28 -1.28 2.31
C PHE A 54 12.18 -0.50 3.61
N ARG A 55 11.26 -0.87 4.51
CA ARG A 55 11.13 -0.23 5.82
C ARG A 55 12.36 -0.45 6.69
N ASP A 56 12.92 -1.65 6.68
CA ASP A 56 14.10 -2.01 7.47
C ASP A 56 15.33 -1.23 6.99
N ARG A 57 15.44 -1.02 5.68
CA ARG A 57 16.53 -0.27 5.03
C ARG A 57 16.25 1.23 4.86
N LYS A 58 15.14 1.73 5.44
CA LYS A 58 14.72 3.16 5.42
C LYS A 58 14.54 3.75 4.01
N ILE A 59 14.15 2.91 3.06
CA ILE A 59 13.83 3.35 1.69
C ILE A 59 12.39 3.88 1.69
N PRO A 60 12.15 5.11 1.20
CA PRO A 60 10.79 5.62 1.02
C PRO A 60 10.11 4.86 -0.14
N PHE A 61 8.90 4.34 0.11
CA PHE A 61 8.13 3.61 -0.90
C PHE A 61 6.65 3.99 -0.87
N ASN A 62 6.00 3.85 -2.02
CA ASN A 62 4.55 3.99 -2.14
C ASN A 62 3.93 2.66 -2.59
N VAL A 63 2.88 2.21 -1.89
CA VAL A 63 2.19 0.95 -2.21
C VAL A 63 0.94 1.26 -3.02
N HIS A 64 1.00 0.95 -4.31
CA HIS A 64 -0.16 1.01 -5.19
C HIS A 64 -0.94 -0.32 -5.11
N GLY A 65 -2.12 -0.32 -4.49
CA GLY A 65 -3.00 -1.51 -4.50
C GLY A 65 -4.00 -1.68 -3.37
N VAL A 66 -3.78 -1.04 -2.21
CA VAL A 66 -4.80 -0.98 -1.16
C VAL A 66 -5.53 0.35 -1.29
N ALA A 67 -6.72 0.33 -1.89
CA ALA A 67 -7.56 1.51 -1.96
C ALA A 67 -7.87 1.98 -0.52
N PHE A 68 -7.32 3.13 -0.14
CA PHE A 68 -7.59 3.79 1.14
C PHE A 68 -9.10 3.84 1.44
N TYR A 69 -9.89 4.12 0.43
CA TYR A 69 -11.37 4.17 0.46
C TYR A 69 -12.06 2.86 0.78
N ARG A 70 -11.39 1.70 0.67
CA ARG A 70 -11.96 0.40 1.06
C ARG A 70 -11.84 0.12 2.56
N LYS A 71 -11.07 0.91 3.31
CA LYS A 71 -10.93 0.74 4.76
C LYS A 71 -12.30 0.94 5.43
N LYS A 72 -12.64 0.05 6.36
CA LYS A 72 -13.94 0.03 7.08
C LYS A 72 -14.29 1.40 7.69
N VAL A 73 -13.33 2.02 8.39
CA VAL A 73 -13.48 3.36 8.98
C VAL A 73 -13.77 4.42 7.92
N ILE A 74 -13.00 4.44 6.83
CA ILE A 74 -13.20 5.41 5.74
C ILE A 74 -14.56 5.21 5.07
N ARG A 75 -14.98 3.96 4.86
CA ARG A 75 -16.32 3.64 4.34
C ARG A 75 -17.44 4.10 5.27
N ALA A 76 -17.25 4.04 6.58
CA ALA A 76 -18.24 4.53 7.54
C ALA A 76 -18.36 6.06 7.51
N VAL A 77 -17.22 6.78 7.43
CA VAL A 77 -17.22 8.24 7.30
C VAL A 77 -17.86 8.67 5.97
N MET A 78 -17.51 8.02 4.86
CA MET A 78 -18.15 8.30 3.56
C MET A 78 -19.66 8.04 3.61
N ALA A 79 -20.09 6.92 4.21
CA ALA A 79 -21.51 6.62 4.37
C ALA A 79 -22.24 7.66 5.23
N LEU A 80 -21.61 8.16 6.31
CA LEU A 80 -22.18 9.24 7.12
C LEU A 80 -22.36 10.52 6.29
N LEU A 81 -21.34 10.91 5.53
CA LEU A 81 -21.42 12.07 4.64
C LEU A 81 -22.53 11.90 3.60
N GLU A 82 -22.64 10.71 2.99
CA GLU A 82 -23.70 10.39 2.03
C GLU A 82 -25.11 10.52 2.65
N THR A 83 -25.31 10.13 3.91
CA THR A 83 -26.63 10.30 4.58
C THR A 83 -27.05 11.75 4.78
N THR A 84 -26.12 12.71 4.74
CA THR A 84 -26.45 14.14 4.84
C THR A 84 -26.84 14.77 3.50
N LEU A 85 -26.65 14.06 2.38
CA LEU A 85 -26.99 14.54 1.05
C LEU A 85 -28.45 14.20 0.69
N PRO A 86 -29.21 15.14 0.09
CA PRO A 86 -30.58 14.87 -0.37
C PRO A 86 -30.58 13.84 -1.51
N GLY A 87 -31.50 12.86 -1.45
CA GLY A 87 -31.56 11.75 -2.41
C GLY A 87 -30.71 10.53 -2.02
N CYS A 88 -30.21 10.47 -0.79
CA CYS A 88 -29.48 9.31 -0.27
C CYS A 88 -30.38 8.06 -0.19
N GLY A 89 -29.98 6.98 -0.87
CA GLY A 89 -30.64 5.67 -0.76
C GLY A 89 -30.32 4.93 0.56
N ASP A 90 -30.82 3.70 0.73
CA ASP A 90 -30.69 2.92 1.98
C ASP A 90 -29.29 2.32 2.24
N ASN A 91 -28.44 2.30 1.23
CA ASN A 91 -27.16 1.59 1.29
C ASN A 91 -26.17 2.21 2.32
N PRO A 92 -26.03 3.54 2.43
CA PRO A 92 -25.19 4.18 3.44
C PRO A 92 -25.69 3.92 4.87
N PHE A 93 -27.01 3.96 5.10
CA PHE A 93 -27.62 3.62 6.40
C PHE A 93 -27.29 2.19 6.84
N ARG A 94 -27.29 1.21 5.91
CA ARG A 94 -26.91 -0.19 6.20
C ARG A 94 -25.44 -0.36 6.56
N VAL A 95 -24.55 0.43 5.96
CA VAL A 95 -23.11 0.40 6.29
C VAL A 95 -22.86 1.01 7.66
N LEU A 96 -23.57 2.10 7.97
CA LEU A 96 -23.50 2.80 9.24
C LEU A 96 -24.02 1.93 10.40
N SER A 97 -25.23 1.36 10.27
CA SER A 97 -25.83 0.52 11.31
C SER A 97 -24.98 -0.70 11.64
N ARG A 98 -24.37 -1.34 10.63
CA ARG A 98 -23.40 -2.43 10.83
C ARG A 98 -22.17 -1.99 11.62
N HIS A 99 -21.67 -0.77 11.43
CA HIS A 99 -20.52 -0.26 12.19
C HIS A 99 -20.91 0.13 13.62
N TYR A 100 -22.01 0.83 13.83
CA TYR A 100 -22.50 1.19 15.17
C TYR A 100 -22.80 -0.05 16.02
N PHE A 101 -23.42 -1.08 15.44
CA PHE A 101 -23.67 -2.35 16.14
C PHE A 101 -22.37 -3.05 16.57
N LEU A 102 -21.31 -2.99 15.76
CA LEU A 102 -20.00 -3.55 16.12
C LEU A 102 -19.30 -2.75 17.22
N LEU A 103 -19.48 -1.43 17.27
CA LEU A 103 -18.94 -0.57 18.33
C LEU A 103 -19.64 -0.80 19.67
N ILE A 104 -20.97 -0.94 19.66
CA ILE A 104 -21.77 -1.22 20.87
C ILE A 104 -21.45 -2.62 21.42
N LYS A 105 -21.20 -3.60 20.56
CA LYS A 105 -20.86 -4.98 20.98
C LYS A 105 -19.42 -5.13 21.50
N TRP A 106 -18.57 -4.13 21.32
CA TRP A 106 -17.18 -4.10 21.79
C TRP A 106 -17.00 -3.37 23.13
N ASN A 107 -18.09 -2.84 23.70
CA ASN A 107 -18.15 -2.14 24.99
C ASN A 107 -19.06 -2.91 25.94
#